data_AF-A0A6P9B6C3-F1
#
_entry.id   AF-A0A6P9B6C3-F1
#
_cell.length_a   1.000
_cell.length_b   1.000
_cell.length_c   1.000
_cell.angle_alpha   90.00
_cell.angle_beta   90.00
_cell.angle_gamma   90.00
#
_symmetry.space_group_name_H-M   'P 1'
#
loop_
_entity.id
_entity.type
_entity.pdbx_description
1 polymer ?
#
loop_
_entity_poly.entity_id
_entity_poly.type
_entity_poly.pdbx_seq_one_letter_code
_entity_poly.pdbx_strand_id
1 'polypeptide(L)'
;MADETDEETSNLEKKSDHRKPNMRSRFSFFSFGTKKVKEDPAGPGQAALTSHTNEWHLANPEKESITFVLHSASNLPSTRKGNVPHPYVIVCKFQTKMDTPSTIYHTFVFPSNVSLIVADKDSKEILAKYNIPVKYLRPFHHYHCALVLPRKKDQTGTKLYVSIIRKRSLIPRYAGVNYTGLEVFLKGINEPLAQPDGKVKAVARIVNNLGAYIQEMHARLPDAPPVPLTVVNFPDPVMEDFDVPRVNNHGYPQVSSLGGPPEQPMWNTSFLFQGRDGATAFSDDTALLIEYYKSTPGDDLEGTSTFLGYSVLPLTNRVYRKLAADSSRSGIRVENLPIQDTTMKTTSGGLPTVQLGLQLINSEVRKKQFAMT
;
A
#
# COMPACT_ATOMS: atom_id res chain seq x y z
N MET A 1 -59.61 63.88 48.52
CA MET A 1 -58.36 63.92 47.74
C MET A 1 -58.60 62.92 46.63
N ALA A 2 -59.14 63.34 45.47
CA ALA A 2 -58.42 63.95 44.34
C ALA A 2 -57.23 63.03 43.94
N ASP A 3 -57.07 62.58 42.72
CA ASP A 3 -57.22 63.32 41.47
C ASP A 3 -57.20 62.36 40.25
N GLU A 4 -57.62 62.91 39.11
CA GLU A 4 -57.58 62.37 37.74
C GLU A 4 -56.15 62.24 37.18
N THR A 5 -56.09 61.98 35.86
CA THR A 5 -54.99 62.17 34.89
C THR A 5 -54.01 61.01 34.75
N ASP A 6 -53.44 60.68 33.61
CA ASP A 6 -53.63 60.85 32.14
C ASP A 6 -52.24 60.48 31.57
N GLU A 7 -52.18 60.10 30.30
CA GLU A 7 -51.10 60.42 29.33
C GLU A 7 -49.60 60.29 29.72
N GLU A 8 -48.63 60.02 28.87
CA GLU A 8 -48.46 59.61 27.48
C GLU A 8 -46.92 59.57 27.35
N THR A 9 -46.39 58.62 26.58
CA THR A 9 -45.06 58.67 25.92
C THR A 9 -43.75 58.93 26.71
N SER A 10 -42.76 58.05 26.52
CA SER A 10 -41.50 58.48 25.89
C SER A 10 -40.68 57.30 25.35
N ASN A 11 -40.14 57.51 24.15
CA ASN A 11 -39.30 56.62 23.37
C ASN A 11 -37.94 56.36 24.02
N LEU A 12 -37.45 55.11 23.96
CA LEU A 12 -36.03 54.85 23.73
C LEU A 12 -35.83 53.54 22.98
N GLU A 13 -35.32 53.66 21.76
CA GLU A 13 -34.88 52.58 20.88
C GLU A 13 -33.88 51.64 21.58
N LYS A 14 -34.12 50.32 21.43
CA LYS A 14 -33.06 49.32 21.25
C LYS A 14 -33.63 48.09 20.54
N LYS A 15 -33.48 48.09 19.21
CA LYS A 15 -33.70 46.92 18.35
C LYS A 15 -32.80 45.76 18.81
N SER A 16 -33.40 44.66 19.23
CA SER A 16 -32.72 43.38 19.45
C SER A 16 -32.84 42.52 18.19
N ASP A 17 -31.71 42.25 17.56
CA ASP A 17 -31.58 41.56 16.28
C ASP A 17 -31.54 40.03 16.54
N HIS A 18 -32.69 39.34 16.39
CA HIS A 18 -32.77 37.88 16.46
C HIS A 18 -32.38 37.25 15.10
N ARG A 19 -31.09 36.94 14.92
CA ARG A 19 -30.62 36.11 13.80
C ARG A 19 -30.58 34.63 14.18
N LYS A 20 -31.51 33.86 13.59
CA LYS A 20 -31.48 32.39 13.50
C LYS A 20 -30.14 31.95 12.86
N PRO A 21 -29.43 30.92 13.39
CA PRO A 21 -28.24 30.41 12.75
C PRO A 21 -28.65 29.55 11.54
N ASN A 22 -28.41 30.11 10.36
CA ASN A 22 -28.57 29.44 9.08
C ASN A 22 -27.43 28.41 8.92
N MET A 23 -27.72 27.13 9.17
CA MET A 23 -26.80 26.02 8.93
C MET A 23 -26.63 25.81 7.41
N ARG A 24 -25.88 26.70 6.76
CA ARG A 24 -25.33 26.42 5.43
C ARG A 24 -24.10 25.52 5.61
N SER A 25 -24.28 24.25 5.31
CA SER A 25 -23.19 23.33 4.96
C SER A 25 -22.28 23.99 3.93
N ARG A 26 -21.07 24.40 4.35
CA ARG A 26 -20.00 24.78 3.44
C ARG A 26 -19.34 23.49 2.94
N PHE A 27 -19.94 22.87 1.93
CA PHE A 27 -19.18 22.00 1.04
C PHE A 27 -18.07 22.85 0.42
N SER A 28 -16.80 22.60 0.76
CA SER A 28 -15.67 23.21 0.07
C SER A 28 -15.54 22.55 -1.30
N PHE A 29 -16.23 23.13 -2.28
CA PHE A 29 -16.12 22.72 -3.68
C PHE A 29 -14.71 23.03 -4.20
N PHE A 30 -13.88 22.00 -4.33
CA PHE A 30 -12.66 22.10 -5.14
C PHE A 30 -13.06 22.22 -6.61
N SER A 31 -12.96 23.44 -7.16
CA SER A 31 -12.91 23.66 -8.61
C SER A 31 -11.55 23.17 -9.10
N PHE A 32 -11.49 21.91 -9.56
CA PHE A 32 -10.29 21.39 -10.22
C PHE A 32 -10.10 22.13 -11.54
N GLY A 33 -8.95 22.78 -11.67
CA GLY A 33 -8.45 23.37 -12.90
C GLY A 33 -7.65 24.66 -12.73
N THR A 34 -7.88 25.48 -11.70
CA THR A 34 -7.17 26.78 -11.61
C THR A 34 -5.74 26.67 -11.08
N LYS A 35 -5.39 25.53 -10.48
CA LYS A 35 -4.10 25.34 -9.82
C LYS A 35 -3.14 24.55 -10.70
N LYS A 36 -1.96 25.14 -10.91
CA LYS A 36 -0.83 24.51 -11.59
C LYS A 36 0.22 24.07 -10.57
N VAL A 37 0.89 22.96 -10.86
CA VAL A 37 2.06 22.50 -10.11
C VAL A 37 3.33 23.15 -10.65
N LYS A 38 4.38 23.22 -9.83
CA LYS A 38 5.67 23.80 -10.23
C LYS A 38 6.69 22.72 -10.60
N GLU A 39 6.47 21.51 -10.11
CA GLU A 39 7.37 20.38 -10.19
C GLU A 39 7.29 19.74 -11.58
N ASP A 40 8.43 19.39 -12.17
CA ASP A 40 8.50 18.60 -13.40
C ASP A 40 8.63 17.10 -13.09
N PRO A 41 8.11 16.21 -13.96
CA PRO A 41 8.43 14.80 -13.84
C PRO A 41 9.93 14.55 -14.07
N ALA A 42 10.47 13.49 -13.48
CA ALA A 42 11.83 13.05 -13.77
C ALA A 42 11.99 12.76 -15.27
N GLY A 43 13.16 13.10 -15.83
CA GLY A 43 13.46 12.84 -17.23
C GLY A 43 13.49 11.33 -17.55
N PRO A 44 13.35 10.94 -18.83
CA PRO A 44 13.50 9.54 -19.24
C PRO A 44 14.85 8.97 -18.75
N GLY A 45 14.80 7.84 -18.03
CA GLY A 45 16.00 7.21 -17.45
C GLY A 45 16.55 7.88 -16.19
N GLN A 46 15.98 8.99 -15.72
CA GLN A 46 16.29 9.55 -14.41
C GLN A 46 15.43 8.90 -13.34
N ALA A 47 16.03 8.57 -12.19
CA ALA A 47 15.29 8.12 -11.03
C ALA A 47 14.33 9.24 -10.58
N ALA A 48 13.09 8.86 -10.22
CA ALA A 48 12.18 9.78 -9.57
C ALA A 48 12.82 10.37 -8.31
N LEU A 49 12.52 11.63 -7.98
CA LEU A 49 12.93 12.27 -6.73
C LEU A 49 12.24 11.57 -5.55
N THR A 50 12.86 10.49 -5.07
CA THR A 50 12.46 9.75 -3.87
C THR A 50 13.36 10.18 -2.71
N SER A 51 12.79 10.39 -1.52
CA SER A 51 13.62 10.45 -0.31
C SER A 51 14.40 9.15 -0.17
N HIS A 52 15.68 9.18 0.22
CA HIS A 52 16.52 7.99 0.42
C HIS A 52 15.73 6.86 1.09
N THR A 53 15.34 5.85 0.31
CA THR A 53 14.73 4.63 0.80
C THR A 53 15.85 3.68 1.15
N ASN A 54 15.84 3.17 2.38
CA ASN A 54 16.62 1.98 2.70
C ASN A 54 15.85 0.77 2.14
N GLU A 55 16.56 -0.22 1.59
CA GLU A 55 15.98 -1.49 1.11
C GLU A 55 15.43 -2.37 2.25
N TRP A 56 15.28 -1.80 3.45
CA TRP A 56 14.96 -2.49 4.68
C TRP A 56 13.47 -2.41 5.00
N HIS A 57 13.04 -3.36 5.82
CA HIS A 57 11.69 -3.38 6.37
C HIS A 57 11.43 -2.23 7.35
N LEU A 58 12.46 -1.77 8.06
CA LEU A 58 12.38 -0.70 9.06
C LEU A 58 12.73 0.67 8.51
N ALA A 59 12.02 1.69 8.99
CA ALA A 59 12.46 3.07 8.85
C ALA A 59 13.76 3.32 9.64
N ASN A 60 14.45 4.41 9.32
CA ASN A 60 15.60 4.84 10.10
C ASN A 60 15.23 5.04 11.59
N PRO A 61 16.18 4.88 12.53
CA PRO A 61 15.92 5.04 13.95
C PRO A 61 15.15 6.33 14.26
N GLU A 62 14.12 6.21 15.10
CA GLU A 62 13.23 7.31 15.51
C GLU A 62 12.47 8.01 14.37
N LYS A 63 12.52 7.48 13.15
CA LYS A 63 11.77 7.99 12.00
C LYS A 63 10.63 7.06 11.63
N GLU A 64 9.69 7.63 10.90
CA GLU A 64 8.67 6.89 10.18
C GLU A 64 8.88 7.12 8.67
N SER A 65 8.66 6.08 7.89
CA SER A 65 8.72 6.15 6.43
C SER A 65 7.39 5.70 5.85
N ILE A 66 6.96 6.35 4.77
CA ILE A 66 5.76 5.97 4.04
C ILE A 66 6.19 5.78 2.59
N THR A 67 6.02 4.57 2.10
CA THR A 67 6.35 4.20 0.73
C THR A 67 5.06 4.13 -0.07
N PHE A 68 5.07 4.82 -1.22
CA PHE A 68 4.02 4.73 -2.22
C PHE A 68 4.61 4.05 -3.44
N VAL A 69 4.00 2.94 -3.87
CA VAL A 69 4.28 2.31 -5.16
C VAL A 69 3.10 2.67 -6.05
N LEU A 70 3.34 3.52 -7.03
CA LEU A 70 2.33 3.98 -7.98
C LEU A 70 2.28 2.98 -9.13
N HIS A 71 1.09 2.47 -9.41
CA HIS A 71 0.89 1.46 -10.46
C HIS A 71 0.32 2.12 -11.71
N SER A 72 -0.93 2.58 -11.63
CA SER A 72 -1.63 3.16 -12.78
C SER A 72 -2.67 4.18 -12.36
N ALA A 73 -3.16 4.95 -13.32
CA ALA A 73 -4.29 5.86 -13.15
C ALA A 73 -5.24 5.70 -14.32
N SER A 74 -6.54 5.70 -14.04
CA SER A 74 -7.59 5.57 -15.06
C SER A 74 -8.65 6.64 -14.93
N ASN A 75 -9.38 6.85 -16.04
CA ASN A 75 -10.45 7.84 -16.15
C ASN A 75 -10.02 9.28 -15.79
N LEU A 76 -8.80 9.66 -16.16
CA LEU A 76 -8.30 11.02 -15.95
C LEU A 76 -9.08 12.04 -16.79
N PRO A 77 -9.35 13.26 -16.26
CA PRO A 77 -10.00 14.30 -17.04
C PRO A 77 -9.08 14.79 -18.15
N SER A 78 -9.67 15.13 -19.30
CA SER A 78 -8.98 15.95 -20.31
C SER A 78 -8.52 17.25 -19.68
N THR A 79 -7.40 17.78 -20.18
CA THR A 79 -6.93 19.12 -19.80
C THR A 79 -7.98 20.17 -20.15
N ARG A 80 -7.86 21.39 -19.60
CA ARG A 80 -8.73 22.53 -19.96
C ARG A 80 -8.88 22.79 -21.45
N LYS A 81 -7.84 22.49 -22.24
CA LYS A 81 -7.85 22.67 -23.69
C LYS A 81 -8.55 21.52 -24.44
N GLY A 82 -9.06 20.52 -23.72
CA GLY A 82 -9.67 19.32 -24.28
C GLY A 82 -8.66 18.22 -24.64
N ASN A 83 -7.37 18.44 -24.42
CA ASN A 83 -6.33 17.47 -24.79
C ASN A 83 -6.33 16.26 -23.83
N VAL A 84 -5.95 15.10 -24.37
CA VAL A 84 -5.60 13.92 -23.58
C VAL A 84 -4.40 14.25 -22.69
N PRO A 85 -4.47 14.00 -21.37
CA PRO A 85 -3.39 14.35 -20.46
C PRO A 85 -2.18 13.41 -20.59
N HIS A 86 -1.00 13.93 -20.31
CA HIS A 86 0.24 13.18 -20.07
C HIS A 86 0.53 13.17 -18.57
N PRO A 87 -0.05 12.24 -17.80
CA PRO A 87 -0.06 12.33 -16.34
C PRO A 87 1.28 11.97 -15.70
N TYR A 88 1.56 12.63 -14.58
CA TYR A 88 2.57 12.23 -13.61
C TYR A 88 2.06 12.50 -12.19
N VAL A 89 2.69 11.87 -11.20
CA VAL A 89 2.27 11.97 -9.79
C VAL A 89 3.33 12.67 -8.96
N ILE A 90 2.87 13.57 -8.10
CA ILE A 90 3.69 14.27 -7.11
C ILE A 90 3.23 13.84 -5.72
N VAL A 91 4.18 13.53 -4.85
CA VAL A 91 3.93 13.20 -3.44
C VAL A 91 4.31 14.40 -2.58
N CYS A 92 3.34 15.01 -1.90
CA CYS A 92 3.55 16.16 -1.03
C CYS A 92 3.22 15.81 0.43
N LYS A 93 4.06 16.22 1.37
CA LYS A 93 3.73 16.15 2.80
C LYS A 93 2.91 17.39 3.18
N PHE A 94 1.79 17.21 3.89
CA PHE A 94 1.16 18.34 4.57
C PHE A 94 2.02 18.74 5.76
N GLN A 95 2.54 19.97 5.76
CA GLN A 95 3.09 20.60 6.94
C GLN A 95 2.08 21.63 7.43
N THR A 96 1.38 21.33 8.52
CA THR A 96 0.66 22.38 9.25
C THR A 96 1.71 23.38 9.75
N LYS A 97 1.75 24.57 9.16
CA LYS A 97 2.36 25.72 9.83
C LYS A 97 1.53 25.97 11.08
N MET A 98 2.02 25.53 12.25
CA MET A 98 1.54 26.04 13.52
C MET A 98 2.42 27.26 13.85
N ASP A 99 1.95 28.44 13.44
CA ASP A 99 2.42 29.71 14.01
C ASP A 99 1.74 29.89 15.36
N THR A 100 2.49 29.70 16.47
CA THR A 100 2.51 30.46 17.75
C THR A 100 2.80 29.59 18.97
N PRO A 101 3.52 30.14 19.98
CA PRO A 101 4.01 29.38 21.14
C PRO A 101 3.03 29.48 22.31
N SER A 102 2.65 28.35 22.92
CA SER A 102 2.21 28.29 24.33
C SER A 102 2.15 26.86 24.84
N THR A 103 2.50 26.76 26.11
CA THR A 103 2.81 25.63 26.97
C THR A 103 1.67 24.60 27.15
N ILE A 104 2.10 23.37 27.52
CA ILE A 104 1.43 22.30 28.29
C ILE A 104 0.84 21.08 27.51
N TYR A 105 1.24 19.91 28.04
CA TYR A 105 0.84 18.51 27.85
C TYR A 105 1.31 17.77 26.58
N HIS A 106 2.22 16.81 26.83
CA HIS A 106 2.63 15.74 25.94
C HIS A 106 1.42 15.01 25.34
N THR A 107 1.00 15.43 24.16
CA THR A 107 0.28 14.58 23.21
C THR A 107 1.00 14.72 21.88
N PHE A 108 1.82 13.74 21.50
CA PHE A 108 2.40 13.67 20.16
C PHE A 108 1.28 13.35 19.17
N VAL A 109 0.53 14.37 18.76
CA VAL A 109 -0.40 14.29 17.64
C VAL A 109 0.44 14.33 16.36
N PHE A 110 0.65 13.18 15.70
CA PHE A 110 1.30 13.11 14.39
C PHE A 110 0.33 13.61 13.30
N PRO A 111 0.49 14.82 12.73
CA PRO A 111 -0.57 15.43 11.90
C PRO A 111 -0.15 15.57 10.43
N SER A 112 0.59 14.62 9.85
CA SER A 112 0.97 14.72 8.45
C SER A 112 0.14 13.79 7.58
N ASN A 113 -0.98 14.30 7.07
CA ASN A 113 -1.57 13.73 5.86
C ASN A 113 -0.56 13.82 4.70
N VAL A 114 -0.59 12.87 3.78
CA VAL A 114 0.22 12.91 2.55
C VAL A 114 -0.71 13.14 1.37
N SER A 115 -0.40 14.12 0.52
CA SER A 115 -1.15 14.36 -0.71
C SER A 115 -0.47 13.66 -1.88
N LEU A 116 -1.23 12.85 -2.62
CA LEU A 116 -0.87 12.39 -3.96
C LEU A 116 -1.57 13.29 -4.97
N ILE A 117 -0.81 13.98 -5.80
CA ILE A 117 -1.33 14.92 -6.80
C ILE A 117 -1.02 14.33 -8.18
N VAL A 118 -2.06 14.06 -8.97
CA VAL A 118 -1.92 13.71 -10.38
C VAL A 118 -1.99 14.99 -11.19
N ALA A 119 -0.96 15.29 -11.97
CA ALA A 119 -0.86 16.49 -12.78
C ALA A 119 -0.52 16.15 -14.23
N ASP A 120 -0.88 17.03 -15.15
CA ASP A 120 -0.52 16.94 -16.56
C ASP A 120 0.87 17.53 -16.80
N LYS A 121 1.73 16.80 -17.51
CA LYS A 121 3.14 17.18 -17.75
C LYS A 121 3.26 18.52 -18.46
N ASP A 122 2.45 18.75 -19.49
CA ASP A 122 2.63 19.87 -20.41
C ASP A 122 1.94 21.15 -19.90
N SER A 123 0.70 21.03 -19.44
CA SER A 123 -0.08 22.17 -18.95
C SER A 123 0.18 22.51 -17.49
N LYS A 124 0.79 21.59 -16.73
CA LYS A 124 0.94 21.61 -15.27
C LYS A 124 -0.37 21.62 -14.50
N GLU A 125 -1.49 21.34 -15.16
CA GLU A 125 -2.80 21.32 -14.53
C GLU A 125 -2.93 20.14 -13.55
N ILE A 126 -3.49 20.40 -12.36
CA ILE A 126 -3.84 19.33 -11.41
C ILE A 126 -5.11 18.62 -11.89
N LEU A 127 -4.97 17.32 -12.17
CA LEU A 127 -6.04 16.44 -12.67
C LEU A 127 -6.80 15.77 -11.51
N ALA A 128 -6.07 15.38 -10.45
CA ALA A 128 -6.67 14.79 -9.24
C ALA A 128 -5.77 15.03 -8.02
N LYS A 129 -6.38 15.03 -6.82
CA LYS A 129 -5.65 15.12 -5.56
C LYS A 129 -6.28 14.21 -4.51
N TYR A 130 -5.47 13.34 -3.91
CA TYR A 130 -5.85 12.39 -2.87
C TYR A 130 -5.10 12.73 -1.58
N ASN A 131 -5.80 12.94 -0.47
CA ASN A 131 -5.19 13.26 0.84
C ASN A 131 -5.21 12.04 1.74
N ILE A 132 -4.13 11.27 1.75
CA ILE A 132 -4.03 10.02 2.51
C ILE A 132 -3.91 10.33 4.01
N PRO A 133 -4.86 9.86 4.85
CA PRO A 133 -4.80 10.01 6.30
C PRO A 133 -3.84 8.97 6.89
N VAL A 134 -2.56 9.33 7.00
CA VAL A 134 -1.49 8.43 7.49
C VAL A 134 -1.81 7.79 8.83
N LYS A 135 -2.54 8.50 9.70
CA LYS A 135 -2.98 7.98 11.01
C LYS A 135 -3.86 6.74 10.93
N TYR A 136 -4.58 6.51 9.82
CA TYR A 136 -5.42 5.33 9.63
C TYR A 136 -4.61 4.11 9.14
N LEU A 137 -3.42 4.34 8.59
CA LEU A 137 -2.56 3.27 8.09
C LEU A 137 -1.90 2.53 9.24
N ARG A 138 -2.02 1.20 9.22
CA ARG A 138 -1.30 0.30 10.12
C ARG A 138 0.17 0.16 9.68
N PRO A 139 1.12 0.22 10.61
CA PRO A 139 2.52 -0.06 10.31
C PRO A 139 2.72 -1.47 9.74
N PHE A 140 3.63 -1.60 8.77
CA PHE A 140 4.06 -2.84 8.10
C PHE A 140 2.97 -3.60 7.33
N HIS A 141 1.75 -3.06 7.27
CA HIS A 141 0.71 -3.58 6.39
C HIS A 141 0.87 -3.00 4.98
N HIS A 142 0.68 -3.84 3.97
CA HIS A 142 0.71 -3.46 2.56
C HIS A 142 -0.73 -3.21 2.10
N TYR A 143 -1.10 -1.94 2.02
CA TYR A 143 -2.39 -1.55 1.46
C TYR A 143 -2.30 -1.52 -0.05
N HIS A 144 -3.17 -2.24 -0.76
CA HIS A 144 -3.31 -2.16 -2.22
C HIS A 144 -4.64 -1.45 -2.52
N CYS A 145 -4.57 -0.20 -2.97
CA CYS A 145 -5.75 0.66 -3.01
C CYS A 145 -6.12 1.08 -4.44
N ALA A 146 -7.42 1.14 -4.69
CA ALA A 146 -8.02 1.93 -5.76
C ALA A 146 -8.57 3.22 -5.16
N LEU A 147 -7.85 4.33 -5.29
CA LEU A 147 -8.29 5.63 -4.78
C LEU A 147 -9.24 6.26 -5.79
N VAL A 148 -10.50 6.46 -5.41
CA VAL A 148 -11.56 6.94 -6.30
C VAL A 148 -11.90 8.38 -5.96
N LEU A 149 -11.84 9.26 -6.95
CA LEU A 149 -12.25 10.66 -6.85
C LEU A 149 -13.40 10.94 -7.82
N PRO A 150 -14.67 10.90 -7.36
CA PRO A 150 -15.84 11.18 -8.19
C PRO A 150 -15.82 12.58 -8.80
N ARG A 151 -16.39 12.72 -10.01
CA ARG A 151 -16.54 14.01 -10.71
C ARG A 151 -18.01 14.35 -10.89
N LYS A 152 -18.33 15.66 -10.94
CA LYS A 152 -19.72 16.14 -11.07
C LYS A 152 -20.50 15.52 -12.24
N LYS A 153 -19.83 15.26 -13.36
CA LYS A 153 -20.43 14.71 -14.60
C LYS A 153 -20.18 13.21 -14.77
N ASP A 154 -19.46 12.59 -13.85
CA ASP A 154 -19.03 11.21 -13.98
C ASP A 154 -18.77 10.61 -12.59
N GLN A 155 -19.72 9.78 -12.15
CA GLN A 155 -19.69 9.13 -10.85
C GLN A 155 -18.61 8.03 -10.75
N THR A 156 -18.12 7.49 -11.88
CA THR A 156 -17.03 6.52 -11.84
C THR A 156 -15.72 7.14 -11.37
N GLY A 157 -15.54 8.45 -11.63
CA GLY A 157 -14.47 9.27 -11.08
C GLY A 157 -13.08 8.91 -11.58
N THR A 158 -12.11 9.76 -11.29
CA THR A 158 -10.70 9.44 -11.53
C THR A 158 -10.27 8.35 -10.56
N LYS A 159 -9.52 7.34 -11.03
CA LYS A 159 -8.95 6.30 -10.17
C LYS A 159 -7.43 6.36 -10.17
N LEU A 160 -6.82 6.19 -9.02
CA LEU A 160 -5.38 6.01 -8.85
C LEU A 160 -5.10 4.71 -8.10
N TYR A 161 -4.35 3.80 -8.72
CA TYR A 161 -3.96 2.53 -8.14
C TYR A 161 -2.59 2.64 -7.48
N VAL A 162 -2.54 2.37 -6.18
CA VAL A 162 -1.34 2.60 -5.36
C VAL A 162 -1.18 1.52 -4.29
N SER A 163 0.05 1.06 -4.08
CA SER A 163 0.40 0.35 -2.83
C SER A 163 0.95 1.33 -1.81
N ILE A 164 0.45 1.29 -0.58
CA ILE A 164 0.88 2.16 0.51
C ILE A 164 1.43 1.31 1.65
N ILE A 165 2.66 1.61 2.07
CA ILE A 165 3.33 0.91 3.15
C ILE A 165 3.83 1.93 4.16
N ARG A 166 3.36 1.82 5.40
CA ARG A 166 3.83 2.64 6.53
C ARG A 166 4.87 1.86 7.33
N LYS A 167 6.12 2.31 7.37
CA LYS A 167 7.22 1.66 8.11
C LYS A 167 7.59 2.47 9.35
N ARG A 168 7.69 1.80 10.49
CA ARG A 168 8.23 2.37 11.74
C ARG A 168 9.69 1.96 11.93
N SER A 169 10.36 2.57 12.90
CA SER A 169 11.72 2.21 13.32
C SER A 169 11.78 0.90 14.13
N LEU A 170 10.64 0.39 14.61
CA LEU A 170 10.51 -0.82 15.41
C LEU A 170 9.43 -1.75 14.85
N ILE A 171 9.73 -3.05 14.78
CA ILE A 171 8.76 -4.10 14.48
C ILE A 171 7.97 -4.39 15.76
N PRO A 172 6.62 -4.27 15.77
CA PRO A 172 5.81 -4.60 16.95
C PRO A 172 6.01 -6.05 17.44
N ARG A 173 6.21 -6.23 18.74
CA ARG A 173 6.06 -7.53 19.41
C ARG A 173 4.60 -7.84 19.69
N TYR A 174 4.23 -9.10 19.48
CA TYR A 174 2.93 -9.62 19.87
C TYR A 174 3.09 -10.51 21.11
N ALA A 175 2.22 -10.32 22.09
CA ALA A 175 2.22 -11.15 23.30
C ALA A 175 2.02 -12.62 22.94
N GLY A 176 2.78 -13.51 23.58
CA GLY A 176 2.72 -14.96 23.34
C GLY A 176 3.57 -15.47 22.18
N VAL A 177 4.33 -14.61 21.50
CA VAL A 177 5.22 -15.00 20.39
C VAL A 177 6.65 -14.53 20.67
N ASN A 178 7.63 -15.41 20.50
CA ASN A 178 9.05 -15.14 20.79
C ASN A 178 9.81 -14.41 19.66
N TYR A 179 9.12 -14.05 18.58
CA TYR A 179 9.64 -13.35 17.42
C TYR A 179 8.67 -12.25 16.96
N THR A 180 9.19 -11.26 16.24
CA THR A 180 8.48 -10.07 15.77
C THR A 180 7.93 -10.24 14.36
N GLY A 181 8.50 -11.16 13.57
CA GLY A 181 8.02 -11.49 12.24
C GLY A 181 8.81 -12.62 11.58
N LEU A 182 8.31 -13.07 10.44
CA LEU A 182 8.96 -13.98 9.51
C LEU A 182 9.43 -13.17 8.31
N GLU A 183 10.74 -13.13 8.09
CA GLU A 183 11.33 -12.59 6.86
C GLU A 183 11.45 -13.71 5.82
N VAL A 184 10.99 -13.43 4.61
CA VAL A 184 11.10 -14.33 3.45
C VAL A 184 11.83 -13.60 2.34
N PHE A 185 13.05 -14.03 2.04
CA PHE A 185 13.84 -13.51 0.93
C PHE A 185 13.62 -14.37 -0.32
N LEU A 186 13.03 -13.80 -1.36
CA LEU A 186 12.88 -14.41 -2.68
C LEU A 186 14.02 -13.93 -3.57
N LYS A 187 14.92 -14.86 -3.92
CA LYS A 187 16.10 -14.55 -4.74
C LYS A 187 15.73 -14.49 -6.23
N GLY A 188 15.28 -15.61 -6.79
CA GLY A 188 15.06 -15.75 -8.22
C GLY A 188 14.69 -17.16 -8.64
N ILE A 189 14.46 -17.33 -9.94
CA ILE A 189 14.36 -18.64 -10.60
C ILE A 189 15.77 -19.23 -10.75
N ASN A 190 15.94 -20.51 -10.39
CA ASN A 190 17.26 -21.14 -10.28
C ASN A 190 17.91 -21.40 -11.64
N GLU A 191 17.11 -21.68 -12.66
CA GLU A 191 17.56 -21.99 -14.02
C GLU A 191 16.89 -21.06 -15.05
N PRO A 192 17.58 -20.69 -16.13
CA PRO A 192 16.99 -19.90 -17.19
C PRO A 192 15.76 -20.56 -17.80
N LEU A 193 14.76 -19.75 -18.15
CA LEU A 193 13.55 -20.15 -18.83
C LEU A 193 13.84 -20.39 -20.32
N ALA A 194 13.30 -21.47 -20.88
CA ALA A 194 13.43 -21.81 -22.30
C ALA A 194 12.72 -20.81 -23.22
N GLN A 195 11.63 -20.22 -22.74
CA GLN A 195 10.82 -19.24 -23.46
C GLN A 195 10.52 -18.07 -22.54
N PRO A 196 11.46 -17.11 -22.41
CA PRO A 196 11.23 -15.91 -21.61
C PRO A 196 10.12 -15.06 -22.23
N ASP A 197 9.14 -14.69 -21.41
CA ASP A 197 7.98 -13.92 -21.85
C ASP A 197 7.74 -12.75 -20.88
N GLY A 198 8.59 -11.73 -21.01
CA GLY A 198 8.50 -10.51 -20.22
C GLY A 198 9.02 -10.63 -18.79
N LYS A 199 8.82 -9.56 -18.01
CA LYS A 199 9.24 -9.52 -16.60
C LYS A 199 8.16 -10.16 -15.71
N VAL A 200 8.61 -10.76 -14.61
CA VAL A 200 7.72 -11.50 -13.71
C VAL A 200 7.57 -10.78 -12.38
N LYS A 201 6.33 -10.64 -11.92
CA LYS A 201 5.98 -10.13 -10.60
C LYS A 201 5.68 -11.30 -9.68
N ALA A 202 6.12 -11.23 -8.43
CA ALA A 202 5.81 -12.22 -7.40
C ALA A 202 4.86 -11.61 -6.36
N VAL A 203 3.87 -12.39 -5.95
CA VAL A 203 2.90 -12.03 -4.89
C VAL A 203 3.00 -13.08 -3.80
N ALA A 204 3.54 -12.70 -2.64
CA ALA A 204 3.74 -13.59 -1.52
C ALA A 204 2.68 -13.37 -0.43
N ARG A 205 2.15 -14.44 0.14
CA ARG A 205 1.20 -14.41 1.27
C ARG A 205 1.34 -15.64 2.15
N ILE A 206 0.94 -15.54 3.42
CA ILE A 206 0.81 -16.69 4.32
C ILE A 206 -0.67 -17.04 4.45
N VAL A 207 -1.03 -18.24 4.02
CA VAL A 207 -2.40 -18.76 4.09
C VAL A 207 -2.51 -19.74 5.25
N ASN A 208 -3.65 -19.73 5.95
CA ASN A 208 -3.93 -20.64 7.06
C ASN A 208 -4.83 -21.82 6.66
N ASN A 209 -5.34 -21.80 5.43
CA ASN A 209 -6.06 -22.91 4.82
C ASN A 209 -5.66 -22.99 3.35
N LEU A 210 -4.59 -23.72 3.08
CA LEU A 210 -4.02 -23.85 1.73
C LEU A 210 -5.04 -24.41 0.74
N GLY A 211 -5.79 -25.45 1.12
CA GLY A 211 -6.75 -26.11 0.24
C GLY A 211 -7.85 -25.18 -0.24
N ALA A 212 -8.50 -24.46 0.69
CA ALA A 212 -9.52 -23.48 0.35
C ALA A 212 -8.96 -22.34 -0.50
N TYR A 213 -7.75 -21.86 -0.18
CA TYR A 213 -7.13 -20.78 -0.95
C TYR A 213 -6.81 -21.19 -2.40
N ILE A 214 -6.26 -22.39 -2.62
CA ILE A 214 -5.97 -22.88 -3.98
C ILE A 214 -7.26 -23.00 -4.80
N GLN A 215 -8.36 -23.47 -4.19
CA GLN A 215 -9.66 -23.54 -4.86
C GLN A 215 -10.16 -22.16 -5.29
N GLU A 216 -10.09 -21.16 -4.40
CA GLU A 216 -10.47 -19.78 -4.73
C GLU A 216 -9.56 -19.17 -5.80
N MET A 217 -8.25 -19.43 -5.71
CA MET A 217 -7.29 -18.97 -6.70
C MET A 217 -7.59 -19.52 -8.10
N HIS A 218 -7.93 -20.81 -8.23
CA HIS A 218 -8.33 -21.40 -9.51
C HIS A 218 -9.71 -20.92 -9.99
N ALA A 219 -10.61 -20.55 -9.07
CA ALA A 219 -11.91 -19.98 -9.41
C ALA A 219 -11.84 -18.49 -9.80
N ARG A 220 -10.67 -17.85 -9.64
CA ARG A 220 -10.45 -16.43 -9.96
C ARG A 220 -10.64 -16.20 -11.47
N LEU A 221 -11.39 -15.16 -11.81
CA LEU A 221 -11.54 -14.75 -13.21
C LEU A 221 -10.19 -14.37 -13.82
N PRO A 222 -9.92 -14.66 -15.11
CA PRO A 222 -8.66 -14.32 -15.77
C PRO A 222 -8.28 -12.84 -15.67
N ASP A 223 -9.28 -11.96 -15.66
CA ASP A 223 -9.09 -10.50 -15.64
C ASP A 223 -9.13 -9.91 -14.21
N ALA A 224 -9.31 -10.74 -13.19
CA ALA A 224 -9.33 -10.26 -11.82
C ALA A 224 -7.92 -9.88 -11.33
N PRO A 225 -7.80 -8.83 -10.50
CA PRO A 225 -6.50 -8.40 -10.00
C PRO A 225 -5.85 -9.50 -9.13
N PRO A 226 -4.50 -9.61 -9.18
CA PRO A 226 -3.77 -10.64 -8.44
C PRO A 226 -3.80 -10.43 -6.92
N VAL A 227 -4.13 -9.21 -6.49
CA VAL A 227 -4.27 -8.82 -5.08
C VAL A 227 -5.65 -8.16 -4.87
N PRO A 228 -6.30 -8.38 -3.72
CA PRO A 228 -7.53 -7.69 -3.39
C PRO A 228 -7.25 -6.19 -3.29
N LEU A 229 -8.07 -5.40 -3.98
CA LEU A 229 -7.98 -3.94 -3.97
C LEU A 229 -8.97 -3.36 -2.97
N THR A 230 -8.46 -2.55 -2.04
CA THR A 230 -9.27 -1.72 -1.16
C THR A 230 -9.70 -0.47 -1.90
N VAL A 231 -11.00 -0.32 -2.15
CA VAL A 231 -11.55 0.90 -2.76
C VAL A 231 -11.67 1.97 -1.69
N VAL A 232 -11.02 3.11 -1.89
CA VAL A 232 -11.06 4.24 -0.95
C VAL A 232 -11.66 5.45 -1.66
N ASN A 233 -12.77 5.97 -1.13
CA ASN A 233 -13.49 7.08 -1.74
C ASN A 233 -12.99 8.42 -1.20
N PHE A 234 -12.71 9.36 -2.11
CA PHE A 234 -12.27 10.71 -1.81
C PHE A 234 -13.38 11.72 -2.14
N PRO A 235 -13.41 12.90 -1.48
CA PRO A 235 -12.34 13.53 -0.71
C PRO A 235 -12.24 13.14 0.78
N ASP A 236 -13.24 12.44 1.31
CA ASP A 236 -13.41 12.22 2.75
C ASP A 236 -13.27 10.73 3.13
N PRO A 237 -12.06 10.14 3.05
CA PRO A 237 -11.87 8.75 3.40
C PRO A 237 -12.07 8.54 4.91
N VAL A 238 -12.74 7.45 5.28
CA VAL A 238 -13.04 7.10 6.67
C VAL A 238 -12.02 6.12 7.23
N MET A 239 -12.05 5.85 8.54
CA MET A 239 -11.08 4.96 9.17
C MET A 239 -11.30 3.50 8.73
N GLU A 240 -12.56 3.13 8.51
CA GLU A 240 -13.02 1.81 8.11
C GLU A 240 -12.48 1.41 6.73
N ASP A 241 -12.26 2.38 5.85
CA ASP A 241 -11.62 2.17 4.53
C ASP A 241 -10.19 1.61 4.65
N PHE A 242 -9.55 1.75 5.81
CA PHE A 242 -8.20 1.26 6.08
C PHE A 242 -8.15 0.21 7.20
N ASP A 243 -9.32 -0.29 7.63
CA ASP A 243 -9.34 -1.34 8.62
C ASP A 243 -8.81 -2.65 8.04
N VAL A 244 -8.06 -3.36 8.87
CA VAL A 244 -7.42 -4.63 8.49
C VAL A 244 -7.93 -5.69 9.46
N PRO A 245 -8.70 -6.68 8.98
CA PRO A 245 -9.22 -7.76 9.81
C PRO A 245 -8.11 -8.41 10.66
N ARG A 246 -8.43 -8.75 11.91
CA ARG A 246 -7.44 -9.41 12.79
C ARG A 246 -7.17 -10.85 12.38
N VAL A 247 -8.15 -11.50 11.77
CA VAL A 247 -8.09 -12.88 11.30
C VAL A 247 -8.47 -12.87 9.83
N ASN A 248 -7.60 -13.44 8.99
CA ASN A 248 -7.84 -13.64 7.58
C ASN A 248 -7.20 -14.98 7.19
N ASN A 249 -8.00 -15.89 6.61
CA ASN A 249 -7.51 -17.22 6.21
C ASN A 249 -6.66 -17.15 4.93
N HIS A 250 -6.80 -16.10 4.14
CA HIS A 250 -6.08 -15.89 2.87
C HIS A 250 -4.80 -15.07 3.03
N GLY A 251 -4.49 -14.63 4.26
CA GLY A 251 -3.36 -13.77 4.54
C GLY A 251 -3.42 -12.42 3.83
N TYR A 252 -2.34 -11.66 3.96
CA TYR A 252 -2.20 -10.36 3.31
C TYR A 252 -1.08 -10.43 2.27
N PRO A 253 -1.38 -10.18 0.98
CA PRO A 253 -0.38 -10.27 -0.06
C PRO A 253 0.63 -9.13 0.03
N GLN A 254 1.88 -9.46 -0.28
CA GLN A 254 2.96 -8.51 -0.52
C GLN A 254 3.46 -8.72 -1.94
N VAL A 255 3.65 -7.62 -2.66
CA VAL A 255 3.98 -7.62 -4.09
C VAL A 255 5.44 -7.20 -4.28
N SER A 256 6.19 -7.96 -5.07
CA SER A 256 7.56 -7.62 -5.44
C SER A 256 7.63 -6.53 -6.51
N SER A 257 8.81 -5.95 -6.70
CA SER A 257 9.17 -5.34 -7.98
C SER A 257 9.21 -6.39 -9.09
N LEU A 258 9.29 -5.93 -10.34
CA LEU A 258 9.43 -6.82 -11.50
C LEU A 258 10.81 -7.49 -11.48
N GLY A 259 10.81 -8.82 -11.45
CA GLY A 259 11.99 -9.66 -11.55
C GLY A 259 12.54 -9.64 -12.96
N GLY A 260 13.85 -9.43 -13.07
CA GLY A 260 14.57 -9.44 -14.34
C GLY A 260 15.96 -10.06 -14.18
N PRO A 261 16.63 -10.42 -15.29
CA PRO A 261 16.15 -10.31 -16.68
C PRO A 261 15.07 -11.39 -17.01
N PRO A 262 14.27 -11.24 -18.10
CA PRO A 262 13.22 -12.19 -18.47
C PRO A 262 13.68 -13.64 -18.61
N GLU A 263 14.91 -13.85 -19.09
CA GLU A 263 15.55 -15.16 -19.27
C GLU A 263 15.69 -15.90 -17.95
N GLN A 264 15.97 -15.17 -16.87
CA GLN A 264 16.10 -15.74 -15.53
C GLN A 264 15.68 -14.70 -14.50
N PRO A 265 14.37 -14.62 -14.18
CA PRO A 265 13.85 -13.61 -13.27
C PRO A 265 14.53 -13.66 -11.90
N MET A 266 15.18 -12.57 -11.53
CA MET A 266 15.74 -12.33 -10.21
C MET A 266 14.98 -11.18 -9.56
N TRP A 267 14.48 -11.40 -8.34
CA TRP A 267 13.80 -10.37 -7.56
C TRP A 267 14.70 -9.77 -6.51
N ASN A 268 15.52 -10.59 -5.85
CA ASN A 268 16.31 -10.22 -4.68
C ASN A 268 15.49 -9.37 -3.69
N THR A 269 14.26 -9.80 -3.43
CA THR A 269 13.29 -9.06 -2.63
C THR A 269 13.03 -9.75 -1.31
N SER A 270 12.75 -8.97 -0.29
CA SER A 270 12.39 -9.49 1.03
C SER A 270 10.96 -9.12 1.35
N PHE A 271 10.21 -10.09 1.86
CA PHE A 271 8.87 -9.94 2.40
C PHE A 271 8.92 -10.08 3.91
N LEU A 272 8.12 -9.29 4.63
CA LEU A 272 8.05 -9.34 6.10
C LEU A 272 6.63 -9.64 6.53
N PHE A 273 6.40 -10.84 7.04
CA PHE A 273 5.10 -11.23 7.58
C PHE A 273 5.11 -11.14 9.11
N GLN A 274 4.04 -10.62 9.69
CA GLN A 274 3.87 -10.44 11.14
C GLN A 274 2.77 -11.34 11.69
N GLY A 275 2.61 -11.39 13.02
CA GLY A 275 1.65 -12.30 13.66
C GLY A 275 0.20 -12.19 13.17
N ARG A 276 -0.24 -11.00 12.74
CA ARG A 276 -1.58 -10.81 12.15
C ARG A 276 -1.71 -11.34 10.72
N ASP A 277 -0.60 -11.55 10.03
CA ASP A 277 -0.56 -12.09 8.67
C ASP A 277 -0.55 -13.62 8.68
N GLY A 278 -0.77 -14.27 9.83
CA GLY A 278 -0.63 -15.73 9.99
C GLY A 278 0.82 -16.19 10.17
N ALA A 279 1.80 -15.27 10.16
CA ALA A 279 3.22 -15.58 10.31
C ALA A 279 3.58 -16.28 11.61
N THR A 280 2.64 -16.32 12.56
CA THR A 280 2.82 -16.95 13.87
C THR A 280 2.08 -18.25 14.07
N ALA A 281 1.27 -18.68 13.10
CA ALA A 281 0.37 -19.82 13.28
C ALA A 281 1.09 -21.17 13.19
N PHE A 282 2.16 -21.28 12.39
CA PHE A 282 2.91 -22.50 12.07
C PHE A 282 2.14 -23.80 12.32
N SER A 283 1.24 -24.15 11.42
CA SER A 283 0.36 -25.32 11.52
C SER A 283 0.50 -26.22 10.30
N ASP A 284 -0.15 -27.38 10.32
CA ASP A 284 -0.10 -28.32 9.19
C ASP A 284 -0.81 -27.78 7.94
N ASP A 285 -1.76 -26.86 8.11
CA ASP A 285 -2.51 -26.21 7.01
C ASP A 285 -1.99 -24.81 6.65
N THR A 286 -0.99 -24.31 7.40
CA THR A 286 -0.37 -23.00 7.14
C THR A 286 0.74 -23.14 6.09
N ALA A 287 0.73 -22.28 5.08
CA ALA A 287 1.77 -22.26 4.05
C ALA A 287 2.12 -20.85 3.61
N LEU A 288 3.40 -20.64 3.26
CA LEU A 288 3.81 -19.53 2.42
C LEU A 288 3.46 -19.89 0.97
N LEU A 289 2.67 -19.04 0.33
CA LEU A 289 2.33 -19.13 -1.07
C LEU A 289 2.95 -17.96 -1.82
N ILE A 290 3.59 -18.24 -2.96
CA ILE A 290 4.11 -17.22 -3.87
C ILE A 290 3.47 -17.46 -5.24
N GLU A 291 2.62 -16.53 -5.68
CA GLU A 291 2.02 -16.52 -7.01
C GLU A 291 2.88 -15.70 -7.97
N TYR A 292 3.03 -16.18 -9.21
CA TYR A 292 3.82 -15.53 -10.25
C TYR A 292 2.92 -15.00 -11.35
N TYR A 293 3.15 -13.75 -11.73
CA TYR A 293 2.37 -13.07 -12.76
C TYR A 293 3.27 -12.43 -13.79
N LYS A 294 2.93 -12.61 -15.06
CA LYS A 294 3.53 -11.84 -16.15
C LYS A 294 3.04 -10.39 -16.05
N SER A 295 3.97 -9.45 -16.19
CA SER A 295 3.63 -8.04 -16.38
C SER A 295 3.69 -7.73 -17.87
N THR A 296 2.57 -7.32 -18.45
CA THR A 296 2.57 -6.71 -19.79
C THR A 296 2.86 -5.21 -19.66
N PRO A 297 3.52 -4.57 -20.64
CA PRO A 297 3.72 -3.13 -20.62
C PRO A 297 2.37 -2.40 -20.60
N GLY A 298 2.04 -1.74 -19.50
CA GLY A 298 0.74 -1.07 -19.28
C GLY A 298 -0.21 -1.80 -18.33
N ASP A 299 0.07 -3.05 -17.95
CA ASP A 299 -0.66 -3.76 -16.90
C ASP A 299 -0.13 -3.36 -15.53
N ASP A 300 -0.96 -2.66 -14.76
CA ASP A 300 -0.69 -2.39 -13.36
C ASP A 300 -1.98 -2.30 -12.56
N LEU A 301 -2.08 -3.14 -11.51
CA LEU A 301 -3.18 -3.46 -10.57
C LEU A 301 -4.63 -3.60 -11.11
N GLU A 302 -5.04 -2.80 -12.09
CA GLU A 302 -6.28 -2.87 -12.87
C GLU A 302 -6.14 -3.78 -14.11
N GLY A 303 -4.90 -4.07 -14.51
CA GLY A 303 -4.56 -4.81 -15.72
C GLY A 303 -4.57 -6.34 -15.60
N THR A 304 -4.78 -7.01 -16.74
CA THR A 304 -4.82 -8.46 -16.94
C THR A 304 -3.45 -9.12 -16.72
N SER A 305 -2.99 -9.17 -15.47
CA SER A 305 -1.79 -9.90 -15.10
C SER A 305 -1.98 -11.39 -15.42
N THR A 306 -1.21 -11.92 -16.39
CA THR A 306 -1.31 -13.34 -16.74
C THR A 306 -0.70 -14.19 -15.63
N PHE A 307 -1.50 -15.07 -15.04
CA PHE A 307 -1.02 -16.04 -14.07
C PHE A 307 -0.01 -17.01 -14.72
N LEU A 308 1.12 -17.24 -14.05
CA LEU A 308 2.19 -18.11 -14.54
C LEU A 308 2.36 -19.38 -13.71
N GLY A 309 1.73 -19.46 -12.54
CA GLY A 309 1.87 -20.56 -11.58
C GLY A 309 2.17 -20.07 -10.17
N TYR A 310 2.44 -21.01 -9.27
CA TYR A 310 2.65 -20.70 -7.85
C TYR A 310 3.62 -21.66 -7.17
N SER A 311 4.27 -21.21 -6.11
CA SER A 311 5.10 -22.04 -5.23
C SER A 311 4.51 -22.10 -3.83
N VAL A 312 4.53 -23.30 -3.23
CA VAL A 312 4.03 -23.56 -1.88
C VAL A 312 5.17 -24.03 -1.00
N LEU A 313 5.36 -23.36 0.14
CA LEU A 313 6.22 -23.82 1.21
C LEU A 313 5.38 -24.02 2.48
N PRO A 314 5.11 -25.27 2.89
CA PRO A 314 4.41 -25.56 4.15
C PRO A 314 5.16 -24.98 5.35
N LEU A 315 4.47 -24.22 6.19
CA LEU A 315 5.00 -23.61 7.40
C LEU A 315 4.61 -24.44 8.62
N THR A 316 5.01 -25.70 8.63
CA THR A 316 4.67 -26.64 9.72
C THR A 316 5.44 -26.32 11.00
N ASN A 317 4.99 -26.94 12.11
CA ASN A 317 5.73 -26.91 13.38
C ASN A 317 7.19 -27.41 13.26
N ARG A 318 7.48 -28.31 12.31
CA ARG A 318 8.85 -28.76 12.04
C ARG A 318 9.71 -27.64 11.46
N VAL A 319 9.15 -26.85 10.54
CA VAL A 319 9.82 -25.67 9.97
C VAL A 319 10.06 -24.63 11.06
N TYR A 320 9.07 -24.37 11.92
CA TYR A 320 9.25 -23.49 13.07
C TYR A 320 10.41 -23.91 13.97
N ARG A 321 10.46 -25.19 14.40
CA ARG A 321 11.56 -25.70 15.25
C ARG A 321 12.92 -25.54 14.58
N LYS A 322 13.00 -25.74 13.27
CA LYS A 322 14.25 -25.53 12.52
C LYS A 322 14.63 -24.05 12.49
N LEU A 323 13.68 -23.15 12.23
CA LEU A 323 13.93 -21.71 12.21
C LEU A 323 14.30 -21.15 13.59
N ALA A 324 13.71 -21.70 14.65
CA ALA A 324 13.94 -21.28 16.03
C ALA A 324 15.24 -21.85 16.62
N ALA A 325 15.86 -22.86 15.99
CA ALA A 325 17.11 -23.44 16.45
C ALA A 325 18.26 -22.43 16.34
N ASP A 326 19.19 -22.45 17.32
CA ASP A 326 20.34 -21.53 17.34
C ASP A 326 21.24 -21.68 16.10
N SER A 327 21.32 -22.88 15.53
CA SER A 327 22.02 -23.17 14.27
C SER A 327 21.46 -22.41 13.07
N SER A 328 20.24 -21.90 13.16
CA SER A 328 19.53 -21.20 12.08
C SER A 328 19.30 -19.72 12.41
N ARG A 329 20.09 -19.15 13.32
CA ARG A 329 20.09 -17.69 13.60
C ARG A 329 20.35 -16.85 12.36
N SER A 330 21.13 -17.36 11.42
CA SER A 330 21.38 -16.72 10.13
C SER A 330 20.25 -16.92 9.14
N GLY A 331 19.25 -17.76 9.40
CA GLY A 331 18.17 -18.11 8.45
C GLY A 331 18.32 -19.51 7.87
N ILE A 332 17.29 -19.96 7.15
CA ILE A 332 17.23 -21.24 6.44
C ILE A 332 17.08 -20.96 4.95
N ARG A 333 17.90 -21.63 4.15
CA ARG A 333 17.77 -21.64 2.70
C ARG A 333 16.86 -22.79 2.27
N VAL A 334 15.93 -22.49 1.38
CA VAL A 334 15.11 -23.46 0.65
C VAL A 334 15.53 -23.39 -0.80
N GLU A 335 16.13 -24.48 -1.26
CA GLU A 335 16.56 -24.64 -2.65
C GLU A 335 15.52 -25.41 -3.43
N ASN A 336 15.45 -25.12 -4.73
CA ASN A 336 14.63 -25.85 -5.69
C ASN A 336 13.15 -25.98 -5.30
N LEU A 337 12.54 -24.91 -4.76
CA LEU A 337 11.11 -24.90 -4.51
C LEU A 337 10.37 -24.85 -5.86
N PRO A 338 9.57 -25.87 -6.23
CA PRO A 338 8.97 -25.93 -7.56
C PRO A 338 7.91 -24.84 -7.76
N ILE A 339 7.85 -24.31 -8.98
CA ILE A 339 6.68 -23.58 -9.47
C ILE A 339 5.70 -24.62 -10.03
N GLN A 340 4.52 -24.67 -9.43
CA GLN A 340 3.41 -25.56 -9.75
C GLN A 340 2.43 -24.84 -10.68
N ASP A 341 1.58 -25.64 -11.34
CA ASP A 341 0.54 -25.16 -12.26
C ASP A 341 1.08 -24.13 -13.27
N THR A 342 2.15 -24.52 -13.95
CA THR A 342 2.90 -23.63 -14.83
C THR A 342 3.12 -24.27 -16.20
N THR A 343 3.06 -23.44 -17.23
CA THR A 343 3.48 -23.78 -18.59
C THR A 343 4.94 -23.43 -18.85
N MET A 344 5.59 -22.71 -17.92
CA MET A 344 6.99 -22.34 -18.01
C MET A 344 7.89 -23.58 -17.94
N LYS A 345 8.98 -23.57 -18.71
CA LYS A 345 10.00 -24.63 -18.69
C LYS A 345 11.38 -24.00 -18.61
N THR A 346 12.31 -24.70 -17.98
CA THR A 346 13.73 -24.33 -17.99
C THR A 346 14.38 -24.71 -19.31
N THR A 347 15.55 -24.15 -19.62
CA THR A 347 16.36 -24.54 -20.79
C THR A 347 16.79 -26.01 -20.75
N SER A 348 16.85 -26.63 -19.57
CA SER A 348 17.06 -28.07 -19.38
C SER A 348 15.79 -28.91 -19.63
N GLY A 349 14.64 -28.28 -19.89
CA GLY A 349 13.35 -28.93 -20.15
C GLY A 349 12.55 -29.28 -18.89
N GLY A 350 13.07 -28.99 -17.71
CA GLY A 350 12.44 -29.24 -16.41
C GLY A 350 11.43 -28.17 -15.99
N LEU A 351 10.77 -28.43 -14.86
CA LEU A 351 9.93 -27.44 -14.20
C LEU A 351 10.80 -26.36 -13.53
N PRO A 352 10.47 -25.08 -13.68
CA PRO A 352 11.23 -24.03 -13.01
C PRO A 352 11.06 -24.12 -11.50
N THR A 353 12.13 -23.77 -10.81
CA THR A 353 12.19 -23.75 -9.35
C THR A 353 12.72 -22.40 -8.86
N VAL A 354 12.37 -22.02 -7.64
CA VAL A 354 12.84 -20.79 -7.01
C VAL A 354 13.69 -21.08 -5.78
N GLN A 355 14.54 -20.11 -5.46
CA GLN A 355 15.34 -20.11 -4.25
C GLN A 355 14.77 -19.12 -3.23
N LEU A 356 14.49 -19.63 -2.02
CA LEU A 356 14.00 -18.84 -0.89
C LEU A 356 14.95 -18.88 0.31
N GLY A 357 14.84 -17.83 1.11
CA GLY A 357 15.49 -17.65 2.40
C GLY A 357 14.43 -17.34 3.43
N LEU A 358 14.49 -17.98 4.60
CA LEU A 358 13.54 -17.74 5.67
C LEU A 358 14.27 -17.45 6.97
N GLN A 359 13.82 -16.44 7.71
CA GLN A 359 14.38 -16.11 9.01
C GLN A 359 13.30 -15.61 9.96
N LEU A 360 13.32 -16.11 11.21
CA LEU A 360 12.54 -15.50 12.29
C LEU A 360 13.28 -14.28 12.82
N ILE A 361 12.63 -13.12 12.78
CA ILE A 361 13.17 -11.89 13.34
C ILE A 361 12.87 -11.89 14.84
N ASN A 362 13.89 -12.03 15.68
CA ASN A 362 13.71 -12.03 17.14
C ASN A 362 13.93 -10.64 17.77
N SER A 363 14.20 -9.62 16.95
CA SER A 363 14.53 -8.26 17.36
C SER A 363 13.46 -7.28 16.87
N GLU A 364 13.16 -6.26 17.67
CA GLU A 364 12.32 -5.14 17.24
C GLU A 364 13.11 -4.12 16.42
N VAL A 365 14.42 -4.05 16.71
CA VAL A 365 15.36 -3.11 16.10
C VAL A 365 16.13 -3.76 14.96
N ARG A 366 16.64 -2.88 14.09
CA ARG A 366 17.55 -3.13 12.98
C ARG A 366 18.55 -4.27 13.26
N LYS A 367 18.46 -5.34 12.46
CA LYS A 367 19.55 -6.29 12.22
C LYS A 367 19.84 -6.30 10.72
N LYS A 368 21.06 -6.69 10.33
CA LYS A 368 21.43 -6.82 8.89
C LYS A 368 20.38 -7.69 8.19
N GLN A 369 19.94 -7.27 7.02
CA GLN A 369 19.01 -8.03 6.19
C GLN A 369 19.62 -9.39 5.84
N PHE A 370 18.78 -10.41 5.75
CA PHE A 370 19.24 -11.72 5.28
C PHE A 370 19.76 -11.58 3.85
N ALA A 371 21.06 -11.76 3.67
CA ALA A 371 21.68 -11.89 2.36
C ALA A 371 21.97 -13.38 2.14
N MET A 372 21.37 -13.98 1.11
CA MET A 372 21.83 -15.28 0.62
C MET A 372 23.15 -15.08 -0.11
N THR A 373 24.26 -15.05 0.64
CA THR A 373 25.60 -15.28 0.08
C THR A 373 25.69 -16.66 -0.54
#